data_AF-A0A7V9ZBF0-F1
#
_entry.id   AF-A0A7V9ZBF0-F1
#
_cell.length_a   1.000
_cell.length_b   1.000
_cell.length_c   1.000
_cell.angle_alpha   90.00
_cell.angle_beta   90.00
_cell.angle_gamma   90.00
#
_symmetry.space_group_name_H-M   'P 1'
#
loop_
_entity.id
_entity.type
_entity.pdbx_description
1 polymer ?
#
loop_
_entity_poly.entity_id
_entity_poly.type
_entity_poly.pdbx_seq_one_letter_code
_entity_poly.pdbx_strand_id
1 'polypeptide(L)'
;MRQLRERGIYLAPSGESFVASRERTTTANGKRILSRLGRLSCFLFRRYEWAFHGEPDYEVGTSGSLVALKQFSNFRPDQLIDTGATA
;
A
#
# COMPACT_ATOMS: atom_id res chain seq x y z
N MET A 1 -1.95 3.57 15.15
CA MET A 1 -2.05 2.70 13.96
C MET A 1 -0.82 1.81 13.91
N ARG A 2 -0.99 0.54 13.55
CA ARG A 2 0.15 -0.37 13.34
C ARG A 2 0.91 0.11 12.10
N GLN A 3 2.18 0.44 12.26
CA GLN A 3 3.01 0.84 11.12
C GLN A 3 3.29 -0.40 10.27
N LEU A 4 2.91 -0.36 8.99
CA LEU A 4 3.32 -1.38 8.04
C LEU A 4 4.83 -1.31 7.84
N ARG A 5 5.48 -2.47 7.75
CA ARG A 5 6.91 -2.59 7.51
C ARG A 5 7.19 -2.34 6.03
N GLU A 6 8.26 -1.61 5.74
CA GLU A 6 8.73 -1.45 4.36
C GLU A 6 8.97 -2.82 3.72
N ARG A 7 8.45 -3.04 2.52
CA ARG A 7 8.49 -4.29 1.75
C ARG A 7 7.85 -5.50 2.46
N GLY A 8 7.10 -5.28 3.55
CA GLY A 8 6.38 -6.36 4.23
C GLY A 8 5.26 -6.92 3.35
N ILE A 9 5.08 -8.25 3.38
CA ILE A 9 3.99 -8.92 2.68
C ILE A 9 2.82 -9.13 3.64
N TYR A 10 1.64 -8.68 3.23
CA TYR A 10 0.40 -8.70 3.99
C TYR A 10 -0.69 -9.48 3.26
N LEU A 11 -1.54 -10.18 4.01
CA LEU A 11 -2.75 -10.83 3.49
C LEU A 11 -3.98 -10.02 3.89
N ALA A 12 -4.85 -9.72 2.93
CA ALA A 12 -6.15 -9.11 3.19
C ALA A 12 -7.21 -10.17 3.53
N PRO A 13 -8.36 -9.75 4.11
CA PRO A 13 -9.49 -10.65 4.36
C PRO A 13 -10.02 -11.36 3.10
N SER A 14 -9.81 -10.75 1.92
CA SER A 14 -10.14 -11.36 0.62
C SER A 14 -9.20 -12.50 0.20
N GLY A 15 -8.08 -12.70 0.90
CA GLY A 15 -7.01 -13.65 0.55
C GLY A 15 -5.94 -13.06 -0.38
N GLU A 16 -6.10 -11.82 -0.83
CA GLU A 16 -5.11 -11.15 -1.68
C GLU A 16 -3.84 -10.79 -0.91
N SER A 17 -2.70 -10.86 -1.61
CA SER A 17 -1.39 -10.56 -1.04
C SER A 17 -0.86 -9.23 -1.54
N PHE A 18 -0.51 -8.36 -0.58
CA PHE A 18 -0.03 -7.01 -0.81
C PHE A 18 1.37 -6.81 -0.26
N VAL A 19 2.16 -6.00 -0.94
CA VAL A 19 3.46 -5.52 -0.50
C VAL A 19 3.31 -4.08 -0.06
N ALA A 20 3.67 -3.79 1.19
CA ALA A 20 3.70 -2.43 1.70
C ALA A 20 4.98 -1.71 1.26
N SER A 21 4.87 -0.49 0.76
CA SER A 21 6.05 0.34 0.45
C SER A 21 5.79 1.82 0.71
N ARG A 22 6.74 2.46 1.39
CA ARG A 22 6.82 3.91 1.66
C ARG A 22 7.79 4.59 0.69
N GLU A 23 8.66 3.82 0.05
CA GLU A 23 9.85 4.32 -0.66
C GLU A 23 9.55 4.97 -2.02
N ARG A 24 8.33 4.84 -2.56
CA ARG A 24 7.97 5.51 -3.82
C ARG A 24 7.43 6.91 -3.61
N THR A 25 8.13 7.76 -2.87
CA THR A 25 7.86 9.21 -2.86
C THR A 25 8.94 9.99 -3.62
N THR A 26 10.11 9.38 -3.84
CA THR A 26 11.28 10.05 -4.43
C THR A 26 11.46 9.76 -5.93
N THR A 27 10.97 8.63 -6.43
CA THR A 27 11.00 8.27 -7.86
C THR A 27 10.01 9.10 -8.68
N ALA A 28 10.20 9.24 -10.00
CA ALA A 28 9.25 9.98 -10.85
C ALA A 28 7.82 9.41 -10.79
N ASN A 29 7.70 8.07 -10.81
CA ASN A 29 6.43 7.39 -10.59
C ASN A 29 5.89 7.66 -9.20
N GLY A 30 6.76 7.63 -8.19
CA GLY A 30 6.40 7.94 -6.82
C GLY A 30 5.86 9.35 -6.61
N LYS A 31 6.51 10.35 -7.21
CA LYS A 31 6.05 11.76 -7.22
C LYS A 31 4.72 11.91 -7.95
N ARG A 32 4.51 11.19 -9.07
CA ARG A 32 3.24 11.17 -9.79
C ARG A 32 2.11 10.56 -8.95
N ILE A 33 2.38 9.44 -8.30
CA ILE A 33 1.44 8.77 -7.39
C ILE A 33 1.12 9.72 -6.21
N LEU A 34 2.15 10.28 -5.56
CA LEU A 34 2.02 11.26 -4.47
C LEU A 34 1.18 12.48 -4.89
N SER A 35 1.43 13.05 -6.08
CA SER A 35 0.65 14.20 -6.59
C SER A 35 -0.82 13.88 -6.87
N ARG A 36 -1.15 12.62 -7.16
CA ARG A 36 -2.53 12.17 -7.42
C ARG A 36 -3.30 11.84 -6.14
N LEU A 37 -2.58 11.36 -5.13
CA LEU A 37 -3.13 10.69 -3.95
C LEU A 37 -3.04 11.52 -2.67
N GLY A 38 -2.01 12.37 -2.52
CA GLY A 38 -1.92 13.35 -1.43
C GLY A 38 -0.82 13.05 -0.41
N ARG A 39 -1.07 13.36 0.88
CA ARG A 39 -0.06 13.23 1.95
C ARG A 39 -0.12 11.81 2.52
N LEU A 40 0.91 11.02 2.22
CA LEU A 40 0.87 9.55 2.29
C LEU A 40 1.70 8.97 3.43
N SER A 41 1.20 7.90 4.07
CA SER A 41 1.92 7.16 5.11
C SER A 41 2.60 5.89 4.57
N CYS A 42 1.94 5.20 3.64
CA CYS A 42 2.39 3.97 2.97
C CYS A 42 1.48 3.63 1.76
N PHE A 43 1.99 2.85 0.81
CA PHE A 43 1.24 2.28 -0.31
C PHE A 43 1.21 0.76 -0.23
N LEU A 44 0.14 0.15 -0.77
CA LEU A 44 0.03 -1.29 -0.96
C LEU A 44 -0.04 -1.62 -2.45
N PHE A 45 0.79 -2.56 -2.86
CA PHE A 45 0.86 -3.07 -4.23
C PHE A 45 0.54 -4.56 -4.22
N ARG A 46 -0.15 -5.08 -5.23
CA ARG A 46 -0.15 -6.52 -5.45
C ARG A 46 1.28 -7.02 -5.64
N ARG A 47 1.55 -8.21 -5.11
CA ARG A 47 2.91 -8.79 -5.04
C ARG A 47 3.70 -8.71 -6.34
N TYR A 48 3.05 -8.97 -7.48
CA TYR A 48 3.70 -8.92 -8.79
C TYR A 48 3.91 -7.48 -9.29
N GLU A 49 2.94 -6.59 -9.10
CA GLU A 49 3.04 -5.19 -9.57
C GLU A 49 4.13 -4.40 -8.86
N TRP A 50 4.37 -4.72 -7.58
CA TRP A 50 5.48 -4.15 -6.82
C TRP A 50 6.82 -4.39 -7.53
N ALA A 51 7.08 -5.60 -8.00
CA ALA A 51 8.34 -5.97 -8.66
C ALA A 51 8.58 -5.24 -9.99
N PHE A 52 7.51 -4.85 -10.71
CA PHE A 52 7.59 -4.23 -12.03
C PHE A 52 7.39 -2.71 -12.03
N HIS A 53 7.52 -2.06 -10.87
CA HIS A 53 7.26 -0.63 -10.75
C HIS A 53 5.83 -0.16 -11.12
N GLY A 54 4.82 -1.01 -10.87
CA GLY A 54 3.41 -0.75 -11.16
C GLY A 54 2.73 0.31 -10.30
N GLU A 55 1.44 0.54 -10.56
CA GLU A 55 0.56 1.43 -9.79
C GLU A 55 0.13 0.75 -8.49
N PRO A 56 -0.01 1.48 -7.35
CA PRO A 56 -0.52 0.87 -6.13
C PRO A 56 -2.02 0.58 -6.24
N ASP A 57 -2.44 -0.58 -5.77
CA ASP A 57 -3.86 -0.92 -5.64
C ASP A 57 -4.51 -0.10 -4.51
N TYR A 58 -3.77 0.15 -3.42
CA TYR A 58 -4.27 0.94 -2.29
C TYR A 58 -3.26 1.94 -1.75
N GLU A 59 -3.78 3.06 -1.27
CA GLU A 59 -3.09 4.04 -0.43
C GLU A 59 -3.53 3.86 1.03
N VAL A 60 -2.57 3.92 1.96
CA VAL A 60 -2.86 4.07 3.39
C VAL A 60 -2.85 5.55 3.74
N GLY A 61 -4.05 6.13 3.87
CA GLY A 61 -4.23 7.52 4.28
C GLY A 61 -3.71 7.77 5.69
N THR A 62 -3.42 9.03 6.02
CA THR A 62 -2.93 9.45 7.35
C THR A 62 -3.94 9.21 8.48
N SER A 63 -5.22 9.04 8.14
CA SER A 63 -6.30 8.65 9.06
C SER A 63 -6.42 7.13 9.24
N GLY A 64 -5.57 6.33 8.58
CA GLY A 64 -5.58 4.88 8.68
C GLY A 64 -6.67 4.21 7.85
N SER A 65 -7.13 4.87 6.78
CA SER A 65 -8.03 4.30 5.79
C SER A 65 -7.26 3.75 4.60
N LEU A 66 -7.74 2.65 4.01
CA LEU A 66 -7.31 2.22 2.69
C LEU A 66 -8.14 2.93 1.62
N VAL A 67 -7.46 3.49 0.63
CA VAL A 67 -8.07 4.20 -0.48
C VAL A 67 -7.63 3.54 -1.79
N ALA A 68 -8.57 2.95 -2.54
CA ALA A 68 -8.35 2.41 -3.87
C ALA A 68 -8.94 3.39 -4.89
N LEU A 69 -8.16 3.86 -5.87
CA LEU A 69 -8.66 4.75 -6.94
C LEU A 69 -9.51 5.94 -6.43
N LYS A 70 -9.14 6.54 -5.29
CA LYS A 70 -9.88 7.62 -4.60
C LYS A 70 -11.24 7.22 -3.99
N GLN A 71 -11.48 5.94 -3.81
CA GLN A 71 -12.63 5.38 -3.09
C GLN A 71 -12.15 4.65 -1.84
N PHE A 72 -12.96 4.65 -0.78
CA PHE A 72 -12.65 3.88 0.41
C PHE A 72 -12.69 2.39 0.10
N SER A 73 -11.71 1.64 0.58
CA SER A 73 -11.72 0.18 0.51
C SER A 73 -12.79 -0.40 1.43
N ASN A 74 -13.28 -1.59 1.08
CA ASN A 74 -14.18 -2.38 1.91
C ASN A 74 -13.51 -2.95 3.17
N PHE A 75 -12.18 -2.85 3.28
CA PHE A 75 -11.43 -3.29 4.45
C PHE A 75 -10.38 -2.26 4.88
N ARG A 76 -9.94 -2.37 6.14
CA ARG A 76 -9.04 -1.41 6.80
C ARG A 76 -7.61 -1.97 6.90
N PRO A 77 -6.59 -1.11 7.06
CA PRO A 77 -5.20 -1.56 7.18
C PRO A 77 -4.95 -2.48 8.39
N ASP A 78 -5.69 -2.34 9.48
CA ASP A 78 -5.57 -3.19 10.67
C ASP A 78 -6.11 -4.61 10.47
N GLN A 79 -6.89 -4.83 9.41
CA GLN A 79 -7.36 -6.17 9.01
C GLN A 79 -6.31 -6.92 8.16
N LEU A 80 -5.19 -6.26 7.83
CA LEU A 80 -4.09 -6.89 7.12
C LEU A 80 -3.25 -7.75 8.06
N ILE A 81 -3.06 -9.01 7.68
CA ILE A 81 -2.23 -9.97 8.42
C ILE A 81 -0.81 -9.88 7.88
N ASP A 82 0.14 -9.47 8.73
CA ASP A 82 1.58 -9.53 8.41
C ASP A 82 2.00 -11.00 8.30
N THR A 83 2.48 -11.40 7.14
CA THR A 83 2.93 -12.78 6.90
C THR A 83 4.32 -13.07 7.46
N GLY A 84 5.04 -12.05 7.93
CA GLY A 84 6.45 -12.13 8.30
C GLY A 84 7.41 -12.12 7.10
N ALA A 85 6.91 -12.34 5.88
CA ALA A 85 7.71 -12.32 4.67
C ALA A 85 8.04 -10.89 4.23
N THR A 86 9.12 -10.76 3.46
CA THR A 86 9.56 -9.51 2.83
C THR A 86 9.71 -9.75 1.33
N ALA A 87 9.21 -8.84 0.52
CA ALA A 87 9.27 -8.91 -0.94
C ALA A 87 10.64 -8.47 -1.47
#